data_AF-A0A374AG03-F1
#
_entry.id   AF-A0A374AG03-F1
#
_cell.length_a   1.000
_cell.length_b   1.000
_cell.length_c   1.000
_cell.angle_alpha   90.00
_cell.angle_beta   90.00
_cell.angle_gamma   90.00
#
_symmetry.space_group_name_H-M   'P 1'
#
loop_
_entity.id
_entity.type
_entity.pdbx_description
1 polymer ?
#
loop_
_entity_poly.entity_id
_entity_poly.type
_entity_poly.pdbx_seq_one_letter_code
_entity_poly.pdbx_strand_id
1 'polypeptide(L)'
;MKYKVGDKVRVRKDFKTCGTYGGYYVTDNMHKLAGKTVTISDVYECKYAICEDDKRYCWTDEMFEPSAKDLIKPGSVVEPRMGGKYLYLNDVFLSENGGLCLNALGLEEYTDDLLDNDGVCKYDIQKIYRTSGRKMRDLFTDEYLTLVWKREEPKEMTLEEVEKELGYPIKIVKGE
;
A
#
# COMPACT_ATOMS: atom_id res chain seq x y z
N MET A 1 -14.70 -4.58 8.12
CA MET A 1 -14.33 -4.26 6.73
C MET A 1 -13.18 -3.30 6.75
N LYS A 2 -12.05 -3.69 6.17
CA LYS A 2 -10.82 -2.90 6.16
C LYS A 2 -10.88 -1.69 5.21
N TYR A 3 -11.36 -1.90 3.98
CA TYR A 3 -11.38 -0.87 2.93
C TYR A 3 -12.67 -0.04 2.89
N LYS A 4 -12.58 1.17 2.35
CA LYS A 4 -13.71 2.09 2.10
C LYS A 4 -13.97 2.27 0.59
N VAL A 5 -15.13 2.83 0.26
CA VAL A 5 -15.50 3.14 -1.13
C VAL A 5 -14.47 4.10 -1.74
N GLY A 6 -14.00 3.77 -2.94
CA GLY A 6 -12.98 4.52 -3.67
C GLY A 6 -11.54 4.03 -3.45
N ASP A 7 -11.29 3.15 -2.46
CA ASP A 7 -9.96 2.57 -2.26
C ASP A 7 -9.55 1.70 -3.46
N LYS A 8 -8.28 1.79 -3.84
CA LYS A 8 -7.68 0.93 -4.86
C LYS A 8 -6.90 -0.18 -4.17
N VAL A 9 -7.28 -1.43 -4.45
CA VAL A 9 -6.70 -2.62 -3.81
C VAL A 9 -6.23 -3.60 -4.87
N ARG A 10 -5.15 -4.33 -4.60
CA ARG A 10 -4.64 -5.35 -5.52
C ARG A 10 -5.24 -6.71 -5.18
N VAL A 11 -5.84 -7.38 -6.15
CA VAL A 11 -6.29 -8.76 -5.98
C VAL A 11 -5.07 -9.68 -5.85
N ARG A 12 -5.14 -10.65 -4.95
CA ARG A 12 -4.07 -11.62 -4.76
C ARG A 12 -3.67 -12.33 -6.04
N LYS A 13 -2.37 -12.56 -6.21
CA LYS A 13 -1.82 -13.33 -7.35
C LYS A 13 -1.97 -14.84 -7.18
N ASP A 14 -1.94 -15.33 -5.95
CA ASP A 14 -2.08 -16.76 -5.60
C ASP A 14 -3.54 -17.22 -5.46
N PHE A 15 -4.45 -16.38 -5.97
CA PHE A 15 -5.89 -16.58 -5.99
C PHE A 15 -6.24 -17.79 -6.85
N LYS A 16 -6.72 -18.88 -6.25
CA LYS A 16 -7.04 -20.13 -6.98
C LYS A 16 -8.50 -20.16 -7.43
N THR A 17 -8.75 -20.64 -8.64
CA THR A 17 -10.09 -21.02 -9.08
C THR A 17 -10.63 -22.14 -8.20
N CYS A 18 -11.95 -22.10 -7.96
CA CYS A 18 -12.66 -23.06 -7.10
C CYS A 18 -12.25 -23.05 -5.61
N GLY A 19 -11.48 -22.05 -5.17
CA GLY A 19 -11.17 -21.83 -3.76
C GLY A 19 -12.28 -21.08 -3.03
N THR A 20 -12.22 -21.09 -1.70
CA THR A 20 -13.05 -20.27 -0.82
C THR A 20 -12.16 -19.37 0.02
N TYR A 21 -12.46 -18.07 0.03
CA TYR A 21 -11.73 -17.07 0.80
C TYR A 21 -12.78 -16.17 1.49
N GLY A 22 -12.64 -15.96 2.80
CA GLY A 22 -13.62 -15.23 3.60
C GLY A 22 -15.05 -15.79 3.50
N GLY A 23 -15.20 -17.09 3.22
CA GLY A 23 -16.50 -17.75 3.03
C GLY A 23 -17.13 -17.61 1.63
N TYR A 24 -16.47 -16.94 0.68
CA TYR A 24 -16.99 -16.77 -0.69
C TYR A 24 -16.20 -17.58 -1.72
N TYR A 25 -16.92 -18.16 -2.67
CA TYR A 25 -16.37 -18.99 -3.73
C TYR A 25 -15.78 -18.17 -4.88
N VAL A 26 -14.58 -18.54 -5.32
CA VAL A 26 -13.88 -17.88 -6.42
C VAL A 26 -14.27 -18.47 -7.77
N THR A 27 -14.87 -17.65 -8.62
CA THR A 27 -15.20 -18.01 -10.01
C THR A 27 -14.05 -17.76 -10.96
N ASP A 28 -14.09 -18.38 -12.15
CA ASP A 28 -13.08 -18.15 -13.20
C ASP A 28 -12.99 -16.69 -13.65
N ASN A 29 -14.11 -15.95 -13.62
CA ASN A 29 -14.11 -14.54 -13.98
C ASN A 29 -13.45 -13.68 -12.92
N MET A 30 -13.64 -13.98 -11.63
CA MET A 30 -12.90 -13.32 -10.55
C MET A 30 -11.40 -13.61 -10.68
N HIS A 31 -11.03 -14.85 -11.06
CA HIS A 31 -9.63 -15.23 -11.23
C HIS A 31 -8.90 -14.43 -12.33
N LYS A 32 -9.61 -13.98 -13.38
CA LYS A 32 -9.04 -13.09 -14.42
C LYS A 32 -8.59 -11.72 -13.90
N LEU A 33 -8.97 -11.37 -12.67
CA LEU A 33 -8.56 -10.14 -11.99
C LEU A 33 -7.39 -10.36 -11.02
N ALA A 34 -6.91 -11.61 -10.85
CA ALA A 34 -5.75 -11.91 -10.00
C ALA A 34 -4.53 -11.05 -10.36
N GLY A 35 -3.93 -10.41 -9.36
CA GLY A 35 -2.80 -9.50 -9.52
C GLY A 35 -3.12 -8.11 -10.07
N LYS A 36 -4.37 -7.82 -10.47
CA LYS A 36 -4.79 -6.50 -10.94
C LYS A 36 -5.18 -5.61 -9.77
N THR A 37 -4.99 -4.31 -9.94
CA THR A 37 -5.54 -3.29 -9.06
C THR A 37 -7.00 -3.03 -9.44
N VAL A 38 -7.89 -3.11 -8.46
CA VAL A 38 -9.34 -2.91 -8.58
C VAL A 38 -9.81 -1.84 -7.59
N THR A 39 -10.98 -1.27 -7.83
CA THR A 39 -11.51 -0.15 -7.06
C THR A 39 -12.74 -0.59 -6.28
N ILE A 40 -12.73 -0.38 -4.95
CA ILE A 40 -13.87 -0.70 -4.10
C ILE A 40 -15.03 0.24 -4.45
N SER A 41 -16.13 -0.35 -4.91
CA SER A 41 -17.35 0.38 -5.28
C SER A 41 -18.31 0.49 -4.10
N ASP A 42 -18.51 -0.60 -3.36
CA ASP A 42 -19.49 -0.67 -2.27
C ASP A 42 -18.94 -1.53 -1.14
N VAL A 43 -19.25 -1.12 0.10
CA VAL A 43 -18.88 -1.85 1.32
C VAL A 43 -20.17 -2.33 1.98
N TYR A 44 -20.31 -3.64 2.10
CA TYR A 44 -21.37 -4.30 2.86
C TYR A 44 -20.79 -4.87 4.16
N GLU A 45 -21.66 -5.34 5.05
CA GLU A 45 -21.26 -5.85 6.37
C GLU A 45 -20.16 -6.94 6.31
N CYS A 46 -20.20 -7.82 5.30
CA CYS A 46 -19.30 -8.97 5.18
C CYS A 46 -18.63 -9.13 3.80
N LYS A 47 -18.78 -8.15 2.90
CA LYS A 47 -18.22 -8.22 1.53
C LYS A 47 -18.06 -6.85 0.87
N TYR A 48 -17.29 -6.83 -0.19
CA TYR A 48 -17.12 -5.70 -1.10
C TYR A 48 -17.71 -6.02 -2.47
N ALA A 49 -18.09 -4.96 -3.18
CA ALA A 49 -18.23 -4.96 -4.63
C ALA A 49 -17.12 -4.09 -5.25
N ILE A 50 -16.69 -4.41 -6.47
CA ILE A 50 -15.67 -3.64 -7.20
C ILE A 50 -16.26 -3.03 -8.47
N CYS A 51 -15.64 -1.98 -8.98
CA CYS A 51 -16.06 -1.34 -10.23
C CYS A 51 -15.81 -2.24 -11.45
N GLU A 52 -14.68 -2.96 -11.46
CA GLU A 52 -14.13 -3.67 -12.62
C GLU A 52 -14.91 -4.92 -13.03
N ASP A 53 -15.86 -5.38 -12.20
CA ASP A 53 -16.73 -6.52 -12.49
C ASP A 53 -18.21 -6.15 -12.58
N ASP A 54 -18.54 -4.86 -12.73
CA ASP A 54 -19.92 -4.33 -12.69
C ASP A 54 -20.65 -4.71 -11.39
N LYS A 55 -19.93 -4.81 -10.27
CA LYS A 55 -20.46 -5.20 -8.95
C LYS A 55 -21.06 -6.62 -8.91
N ARG A 56 -20.63 -7.50 -9.82
CA ARG A 56 -21.25 -8.84 -9.98
C ARG A 56 -20.81 -9.84 -8.93
N TYR A 57 -19.61 -9.70 -8.37
CA TYR A 57 -19.04 -10.66 -7.44
C TYR A 57 -18.87 -10.07 -6.04
N CYS A 58 -18.76 -10.98 -5.06
CA CYS A 58 -18.54 -10.65 -3.67
C CYS A 58 -17.06 -10.84 -3.35
N TRP A 59 -16.42 -9.78 -2.84
CA TRP A 59 -15.01 -9.79 -2.50
C TRP A 59 -14.83 -9.65 -0.98
N THR A 60 -13.73 -10.16 -0.44
CA THR A 60 -13.41 -10.10 1.00
C THR A 60 -11.98 -9.67 1.21
N ASP A 61 -11.64 -9.26 2.44
CA ASP A 61 -10.27 -8.90 2.84
C ASP A 61 -9.25 -9.97 2.43
N GLU A 62 -9.58 -11.26 2.58
CA GLU A 62 -8.70 -12.39 2.24
C GLU A 62 -8.38 -12.55 0.74
N MET A 63 -9.14 -11.88 -0.14
CA MET A 63 -8.95 -11.93 -1.60
C MET A 63 -8.03 -10.82 -2.12
N PHE A 64 -7.70 -9.85 -1.27
CA PHE A 64 -6.80 -8.75 -1.60
C PHE A 64 -5.42 -8.97 -0.99
N GLU A 65 -4.41 -8.40 -1.62
CA GLU A 65 -3.07 -8.37 -1.06
C GLU A 65 -3.02 -7.41 0.14
N PRO A 66 -2.17 -7.70 1.14
CA PRO A 66 -1.93 -6.77 2.23
C PRO A 66 -1.51 -5.40 1.71
N SER A 67 -2.01 -4.34 2.32
CA SER A 67 -1.59 -2.98 1.99
C SER A 67 -0.17 -2.73 2.52
N ALA A 68 0.50 -1.68 2.02
CA ALA A 68 1.82 -1.31 2.54
C ALA A 68 1.77 -1.06 4.05
N LYS A 69 0.67 -0.46 4.51
CA LYS A 69 0.37 -0.25 5.93
C LYS A 69 0.32 -1.53 6.75
N ASP A 70 -0.25 -2.61 6.23
CA ASP A 70 -0.30 -3.89 6.94
C ASP A 70 1.08 -4.51 7.19
N LEU A 71 2.07 -4.16 6.36
CA LEU A 71 3.43 -4.68 6.47
C LEU A 71 4.18 -4.09 7.68
N ILE A 72 3.71 -2.96 8.22
CA ILE A 72 4.28 -2.34 9.42
C ILE A 72 3.74 -3.08 10.65
N LYS A 73 4.66 -3.69 11.39
CA LYS A 73 4.42 -4.37 12.68
C LYS A 73 5.32 -3.77 13.77
N PRO A 74 5.00 -3.91 15.07
CA PRO A 74 5.89 -3.49 16.14
C PRO A 74 7.32 -4.03 15.92
N GLY A 75 8.31 -3.13 15.96
CA GLY A 75 9.71 -3.42 15.63
C GLY A 75 10.11 -3.16 14.17
N SER A 76 9.18 -2.78 13.29
CA SER A 76 9.51 -2.37 11.91
C SER A 76 10.19 -1.01 11.92
N VAL A 77 11.14 -0.82 11.00
CA VAL A 77 11.79 0.48 10.80
C VAL A 77 11.28 1.07 9.49
N VAL A 78 10.91 2.35 9.49
CA VAL A 78 10.41 3.05 8.30
C VAL A 78 11.28 4.24 7.95
N GLU A 79 11.29 4.61 6.67
CA GLU A 79 12.02 5.77 6.15
C GLU A 79 11.06 6.59 5.27
N PRO A 80 10.70 7.82 5.68
CA PRO A 80 9.89 8.74 4.89
C PRO A 80 10.72 9.46 3.82
N ARG A 81 10.06 10.20 2.92
CA ARG A 81 10.76 10.96 1.85
C ARG A 81 11.80 11.94 2.38
N MET A 82 11.53 12.58 3.52
CA MET A 82 12.48 13.49 4.15
C MET A 82 13.75 12.81 4.68
N GLY A 83 13.82 11.48 4.61
CA GLY A 83 14.88 10.68 5.18
C GLY A 83 14.72 10.50 6.69
N GLY A 84 15.80 10.02 7.31
CA GLY A 84 15.74 9.54 8.69
C GLY A 84 15.04 8.19 8.80
N LYS A 85 15.29 7.48 9.89
CA LYS A 85 14.69 6.16 10.13
C LYS A 85 13.98 6.16 11.47
N TYR A 86 12.82 5.52 11.49
CA TYR A 86 11.91 5.53 12.63
C TYR A 86 11.45 4.12 12.97
N LEU A 87 11.55 3.75 14.23
CA LEU A 87 11.10 2.48 14.75
C LEU A 87 9.61 2.60 15.10
N TYR A 88 8.79 1.71 14.55
CA TYR A 88 7.39 1.61 14.94
C TYR A 88 7.26 0.75 16.20
N LEU A 89 6.83 1.35 17.31
CA LEU A 89 6.65 0.67 18.59
C LEU A 89 5.59 1.40 19.41
N ASN A 90 4.71 0.65 20.09
CA ASN A 90 3.60 1.21 20.88
C ASN A 90 2.73 2.19 20.06
N ASP A 91 2.40 1.78 18.83
CA ASP A 91 1.57 2.54 17.88
C ASP A 91 2.12 3.92 17.48
N VAL A 92 3.39 4.22 17.79
CA VAL A 92 4.07 5.46 17.42
C VAL A 92 5.38 5.20 16.68
N PHE A 93 5.90 6.23 16.02
CA PHE A 93 7.19 6.21 15.34
C PHE A 93 8.26 6.95 16.15
N LEU A 94 9.26 6.21 16.61
CA LEU A 94 10.36 6.68 17.44
C LEU A 94 11.62 6.86 16.59
N SER A 95 12.30 8.00 16.72
CA SER A 95 13.61 8.18 16.09
C SER A 95 14.73 7.51 16.90
N GLU A 96 15.97 7.52 16.38
CA GLU A 96 17.13 6.95 17.05
C GLU A 96 17.39 7.52 18.46
N ASN A 97 17.05 8.80 18.69
CA ASN A 97 17.22 9.44 19.99
C ASN A 97 16.07 9.14 20.98
N GLY A 98 15.08 8.33 20.58
CA GLY A 98 13.92 7.98 21.40
C GLY A 98 12.80 9.02 21.44
N GLY A 99 12.94 10.15 20.74
CA GLY A 99 11.89 11.15 20.60
C GLY A 99 10.79 10.73 19.62
N LEU A 100 9.56 11.17 19.90
CA LEU A 100 8.45 11.15 18.95
C LEU A 100 8.79 12.10 17.80
N CYS A 101 8.82 11.62 16.57
CA CYS A 101 9.33 12.42 15.47
C CYS A 101 8.59 12.27 14.15
N LEU A 102 7.75 11.25 14.00
CA LEU A 102 6.95 11.07 12.78
C LEU A 102 5.51 10.85 13.22
N ASN A 103 4.73 11.94 13.19
CA ASN A 103 3.28 11.93 13.38
C ASN A 103 2.83 11.49 14.80
N ALA A 104 1.88 12.21 15.41
CA ALA A 104 1.58 12.03 16.84
C ALA A 104 0.80 10.75 17.11
N LEU A 105 -0.02 10.32 16.14
CA LEU A 105 -0.89 9.15 16.22
C LEU A 105 -0.35 7.96 15.40
N GLY A 106 0.92 8.01 15.00
CA GLY A 106 1.60 6.93 14.29
C GLY A 106 0.88 6.53 12.99
N LEU A 107 0.42 5.28 12.90
CA LEU A 107 -0.20 4.74 11.68
C LEU A 107 -1.58 5.34 11.37
N GLU A 108 -2.30 5.93 12.31
CA GLU A 108 -3.62 6.51 12.04
C GLU A 108 -3.55 7.71 11.09
N GLU A 109 -2.42 8.40 11.06
CA GLU A 109 -2.15 9.56 10.19
C GLU A 109 -1.73 9.17 8.76
N TYR A 110 -1.76 7.87 8.43
CA TYR A 110 -1.38 7.38 7.11
C TYR A 110 -2.51 6.63 6.39
N THR A 111 -2.56 6.76 5.07
CA THR A 111 -3.37 5.90 4.20
C THR A 111 -2.81 4.48 4.15
N ASP A 112 -3.56 3.55 3.56
CA ASP A 112 -3.11 2.17 3.32
C ASP A 112 -1.87 2.08 2.42
N ASP A 113 -1.71 3.07 1.53
CA ASP A 113 -0.53 3.26 0.68
C ASP A 113 0.56 4.11 1.36
N LEU A 114 0.45 4.32 2.68
CA LEU A 114 1.39 5.07 3.51
C LEU A 114 1.64 6.51 3.08
N LEU A 115 0.63 7.13 2.46
CA LEU A 115 0.61 8.56 2.21
C LEU A 115 0.22 9.27 3.49
N ASP A 116 0.86 10.40 3.75
CA ASP A 116 0.48 11.28 4.86
C ASP A 116 -0.94 11.83 4.63
N ASN A 117 -1.82 11.68 5.63
CA ASN A 117 -3.22 12.07 5.49
C ASN A 117 -3.42 13.60 5.37
N ASP A 118 -2.48 14.40 5.89
CA ASP A 118 -2.48 15.85 5.72
C ASP A 118 -1.98 16.29 4.33
N GLY A 119 -1.59 15.31 3.48
CA GLY A 119 -1.11 15.54 2.13
C GLY A 119 0.32 16.09 2.07
N VAL A 120 1.05 16.05 3.19
CA VAL A 120 2.41 16.58 3.28
C VAL A 120 3.39 15.49 2.81
N CYS A 121 3.68 15.49 1.50
CA CYS A 121 4.43 14.43 0.84
C CYS A 121 5.78 14.08 1.48
N LYS A 122 6.48 15.04 2.12
CA LYS A 122 7.75 14.78 2.81
C LYS A 122 7.65 13.70 3.91
N TYR A 123 6.46 13.49 4.45
CA TYR A 123 6.18 12.50 5.49
C TYR A 123 5.69 11.16 4.94
N ASP A 124 5.41 11.04 3.63
CA ASP A 124 5.06 9.75 3.02
C ASP A 124 6.15 8.73 3.31
N ILE A 125 5.77 7.57 3.84
CA ILE A 125 6.72 6.48 4.08
C ILE A 125 7.10 5.89 2.73
N GLN A 126 8.39 5.82 2.42
CA GLN A 126 8.89 5.25 1.18
C GLN A 126 9.43 3.84 1.34
N LYS A 127 9.87 3.48 2.55
CA LYS A 127 10.48 2.18 2.78
C LYS A 127 10.10 1.62 4.14
N ILE A 128 9.97 0.30 4.19
CA ILE A 128 9.79 -0.47 5.42
C ILE A 128 10.93 -1.49 5.48
N TYR A 129 11.51 -1.63 6.66
CA TYR A 129 12.60 -2.53 6.95
C TYR A 129 12.28 -3.40 8.16
N ARG A 130 12.84 -4.61 8.14
CA ARG A 130 13.04 -5.43 9.33
C ARG A 130 14.46 -5.21 9.84
N THR A 131 14.62 -4.97 11.12
CA THR A 131 15.94 -4.82 11.75
C THR A 131 16.37 -6.08 12.49
N SER A 132 17.67 -6.39 12.43
CA SER A 132 18.32 -7.41 13.27
C SER A 132 19.24 -6.81 14.33
N GLY A 133 19.24 -5.47 14.47
CA GLY A 133 20.03 -4.77 15.47
C GLY A 133 19.66 -5.19 16.89
N ARG A 134 20.64 -5.31 17.79
CA ARG A 134 20.42 -5.69 19.20
C ARG A 134 20.61 -4.54 20.18
N LYS A 135 21.17 -3.42 19.71
CA LYS A 135 21.30 -2.17 20.45
C LYS A 135 20.45 -1.11 19.75
N MET A 136 19.97 -0.12 20.50
CA MET A 136 19.09 0.92 19.96
C MET A 136 19.64 1.57 18.68
N ARG A 137 20.92 2.00 18.67
CA ARG A 137 21.57 2.57 17.48
C ARG A 137 21.63 1.61 16.29
N ASP A 138 21.83 0.33 16.57
CA ASP A 138 21.98 -0.70 15.54
C ASP A 138 20.65 -0.93 14.83
N LEU A 139 19.52 -0.63 15.49
CA LEU A 139 18.19 -0.80 14.90
C LEU A 139 18.01 0.02 13.61
N PHE A 140 18.68 1.18 13.49
CA PHE A 140 18.54 2.13 12.38
C PHE A 140 19.71 2.08 11.38
N THR A 141 20.72 1.24 11.65
CA THR A 141 21.93 1.14 10.85
C THR A 141 21.73 0.18 9.68
N ASP A 142 22.10 0.60 8.47
CA ASP A 142 21.79 -0.11 7.21
C ASP A 142 22.30 -1.57 7.19
N GLU A 143 23.44 -1.85 7.83
CA GLU A 143 24.00 -3.20 7.93
C GLU A 143 23.06 -4.21 8.61
N TYR A 144 22.15 -3.73 9.46
CA TYR A 144 21.17 -4.56 10.17
C TYR A 144 19.76 -4.45 9.59
N LEU A 145 19.57 -3.71 8.50
CA LEU A 145 18.27 -3.49 7.89
C LEU A 145 18.06 -4.37 6.67
N THR A 146 16.99 -5.16 6.70
CA THR A 146 16.48 -5.89 5.53
C THR A 146 15.26 -5.18 4.99
N LEU A 147 15.31 -4.73 3.73
CA LEU A 147 14.19 -4.08 3.05
C LEU A 147 13.01 -5.06 2.90
N VAL A 148 11.84 -4.67 3.39
CA VAL A 148 10.58 -5.43 3.30
C VAL A 148 9.70 -4.87 2.19
N TRP A 149 9.65 -3.55 2.08
CA TRP A 149 8.82 -2.86 1.10
C TRP A 149 9.46 -1.54 0.71
N LYS A 150 9.28 -1.17 -0.56
CA LYS A 150 9.67 0.13 -1.11
C LYS A 150 8.53 0.64 -1.97
N ARG A 151 8.22 1.93 -1.83
CA ARG A 151 7.27 2.65 -2.65
C ARG A 151 7.72 2.66 -4.11
N GLU A 152 6.82 2.27 -5.01
CA GLU A 152 6.96 2.51 -6.44
C GLU A 152 6.45 3.92 -6.73
N GLU A 153 7.36 4.85 -7.00
CA GLU A 153 6.98 6.20 -7.42
C GLU A 153 6.52 6.16 -8.88
N PRO A 154 5.44 6.87 -9.24
CA PRO A 154 5.10 7.06 -10.64
C PRO A 154 6.28 7.73 -11.36
N LYS A 155 6.63 7.20 -12.53
CA LYS A 155 7.65 7.81 -13.37
C LYS A 155 7.09 9.14 -13.89
N GLU A 156 7.67 10.25 -13.42
CA GLU A 156 7.43 11.55 -14.05
C GLU A 156 8.04 11.50 -15.46
N MET A 157 7.20 11.81 -16.45
CA MET A 157 7.63 11.92 -17.83
C MET A 157 6.84 13.05 -18.49
N THR A 158 7.49 13.80 -19.37
CA THR A 158 6.81 14.85 -20.13
C THR A 158 5.91 14.21 -21.18
N LEU A 159 4.88 14.93 -21.64
CA LEU A 159 4.02 14.44 -22.72
C LEU A 159 4.85 14.06 -23.96
N GLU A 160 5.88 14.84 -24.28
CA GLU A 160 6.80 14.62 -25.39
C GLU A 160 7.57 13.29 -25.25
N GLU A 161 8.01 12.93 -24.03
CA GLU A 161 8.65 11.65 -23.77
C GLU A 161 7.68 10.48 -23.95
N VAL A 162 6.42 10.64 -23.54
CA VAL A 162 5.37 9.63 -23.75
C VAL A 162 5.11 9.44 -25.25
N GLU A 163 4.95 10.54 -25.99
CA GLU A 163 4.72 10.53 -27.44
C GLU A 163 5.89 9.89 -28.20
N LYS A 164 7.12 10.17 -27.78
CA LYS A 164 8.33 9.59 -28.36
C LYS A 164 8.41 8.08 -28.14
N GLU A 165 8.08 7.61 -26.95
CA GLU A 165 8.07 6.18 -26.61
C GLU A 165 6.96 5.43 -27.37
N LEU A 166 5.79 6.05 -27.49
CA LEU A 166 4.64 5.46 -28.20
C LEU A 166 4.74 5.61 -29.74
N GLY A 167 5.56 6.54 -30.23
CA GLY A 167 5.77 6.79 -31.67
C GLY A 167 4.64 7.56 -32.34
N TYR A 168 3.74 8.20 -31.58
CA TYR A 168 2.64 9.02 -32.09
C TYR A 168 2.24 10.11 -31.10
N PRO A 169 1.68 11.25 -31.56
CA PRO A 169 1.26 12.35 -30.70
C PRO A 169 0.00 12.01 -29.88
N ILE A 170 -0.07 12.53 -28.67
CA ILE A 170 -1.08 12.21 -27.66
C ILE A 170 -1.72 13.49 -27.17
N LYS A 171 -3.05 13.48 -27.06
CA LYS A 171 -3.82 14.56 -26.44
C LYS A 171 -4.47 14.07 -25.17
N ILE A 172 -4.14 14.70 -24.04
CA ILE A 172 -4.80 14.40 -22.75
C ILE A 172 -6.22 14.94 -22.80
N VAL A 173 -7.20 14.06 -22.69
CA VAL A 173 -8.62 14.39 -22.48
C VAL A 173 -9.02 13.92 -21.09
N LYS A 174 -9.85 14.69 -20.37
CA LYS A 174 -10.46 14.20 -19.12
C LYS A 174 -11.39 13.05 -19.48
N GLY A 175 -11.24 11.90 -18.82
CA GLY A 175 -12.22 10.83 -18.89
C GLY A 175 -13.55 11.26 -18.27
N GLU A 176 -14.66 10.81 -18.84
CA GLU A 176 -16.00 10.94 -18.27
C GLU A 176 -16.17 10.11 -16.99
#